data_AF-U9UK14-F1
#
_entry.id   AF-U9UK14-F1
#
_cell.length_a   1.000
_cell.length_b   1.000
_cell.length_c   1.000
_cell.angle_alpha   90.00
_cell.angle_beta   90.00
_cell.angle_gamma   90.00
#
_symmetry.space_group_name_H-M   'P 1'
#
loop_
_entity.id
_entity.type
_entity.pdbx_description
1 polymer ?
#
loop_
_entity_poly.entity_id
_entity_poly.type
_entity_poly.pdbx_seq_one_letter_code
_entity_poly.pdbx_strand_id
1 'polypeptide(L)' 'MHKLKLWKVNVKKKEIKEKNISTEEDIVQELDGKEMEFQELFEEYFQDELNNKNFIVTNIHIIAIIPVT' A
#
# COMPACT_ATOMS: atom_id res chain seq x y z
N MET A 1 -8.15 -15.12 -15.14
CA MET A 1 -8.72 -13.96 -14.42
C MET A 1 -7.62 -13.44 -13.53
N HIS A 2 -7.10 -12.24 -13.80
CA HIS A 2 -6.10 -11.66 -12.89
C HIS A 2 -6.83 -11.24 -11.62
N LYS A 3 -6.39 -11.78 -10.47
CA LYS A 3 -6.92 -11.36 -9.16
C LYS A 3 -6.33 -9.97 -8.90
N LEU A 4 -7.18 -8.96 -8.76
CA LEU A 4 -6.75 -7.65 -8.27
C LEU A 4 -6.09 -7.86 -6.90
N LYS A 5 -5.03 -7.12 -6.62
CA LYS A 5 -4.40 -7.10 -5.31
C LYS A 5 -4.28 -5.66 -4.83
N LEU A 6 -4.35 -5.47 -3.53
CA LEU A 6 -4.23 -4.19 -2.86
C LEU A 6 -3.05 -4.25 -1.90
N TRP A 7 -2.29 -3.17 -1.84
CA TRP A 7 -1.18 -3.04 -0.88
C TRP A 7 -1.30 -1.73 -0.14
N LYS A 8 -1.21 -1.81 1.19
CA LYS A 8 -0.98 -0.66 2.05
C LYS A 8 0.51 -0.30 1.99
N VAL A 9 0.81 0.98 1.77
CA VAL A 9 2.17 1.53 1.86
C VAL A 9 2.18 2.77 2.73
N ASN A 10 3.31 3.04 3.41
CA ASN A 10 3.50 4.22 4.24
C ASN A 10 4.75 5.00 3.81
N VAL A 11 4.60 5.77 2.74
CA VAL A 11 5.68 6.51 2.07
C VAL A 11 5.14 7.84 1.56
N LYS A 12 5.99 8.84 1.34
CA LYS A 12 5.49 10.09 0.74
C LYS A 12 5.06 9.83 -0.70
N LYS A 13 3.95 10.45 -1.14
CA LYS A 13 3.48 10.41 -2.53
C LYS A 13 4.57 10.68 -3.59
N LYS A 14 5.54 11.54 -3.27
CA LYS A 14 6.66 11.85 -4.17
C LYS A 14 7.56 10.63 -4.40
N GLU A 15 7.82 9.84 -3.35
CA GLU A 15 8.67 8.64 -3.42
C GLU A 15 8.04 7.57 -4.33
N ILE A 16 6.71 7.41 -4.27
CA ILE A 16 5.98 6.50 -5.18
C ILE A 16 6.16 6.90 -6.65
N LYS A 17 6.14 8.21 -6.93
CA LYS A 17 6.33 8.72 -8.31
C LYS A 17 7.77 8.57 -8.80
N GLU A 18 8.75 8.68 -7.91
CA GLU A 18 10.18 8.64 -8.28
C GLU A 18 10.71 7.22 -8.42
N LYS A 19 10.16 6.26 -7.66
CA LYS A 19 10.62 4.87 -7.64
C LYS A 19 10.09 3.99 -8.79
N ASN A 20 9.31 4.53 -9.73
CA ASN A 20 8.79 3.80 -10.90
C ASN A 20 8.18 2.42 -10.57
N ILE A 21 7.35 2.36 -9.53
CA ILE A 21 6.71 1.14 -9.06
C ILE A 21 5.82 0.56 -10.16
N SER A 22 6.13 -0.66 -10.61
CA SER A 22 5.46 -1.29 -11.75
C SER A 22 5.05 -2.74 -11.50
N THR A 23 5.70 -3.41 -10.55
CA THR A 23 5.48 -4.82 -10.21
C THR A 23 5.09 -5.00 -8.74
N GLU A 24 4.58 -6.18 -8.41
CA GLU A 24 4.28 -6.53 -7.02
C GLU A 24 5.56 -6.55 -6.19
N GLU A 25 6.67 -7.04 -6.76
CA GLU A 25 7.98 -7.03 -6.14
C GLU A 25 8.47 -5.63 -5.79
N ASP A 26 8.26 -4.64 -6.69
CA ASP A 26 8.60 -3.25 -6.41
C ASP A 26 7.82 -2.74 -5.19
N ILE A 27 6.54 -3.07 -5.07
CA ILE A 27 5.72 -2.62 -3.93
C ILE A 27 6.24 -3.20 -2.61
N VAL A 28 6.55 -4.49 -2.58
CA VAL A 28 7.01 -5.17 -1.36
C VAL A 28 8.41 -4.74 -0.97
N GLN A 29 9.35 -4.67 -1.93
CA GLN A 29 10.76 -4.40 -1.63
C GLN A 29 11.06 -2.91 -1.47
N GLU A 30 10.47 -2.05 -2.32
CA GLU A 30 10.82 -0.63 -2.35
C GLU A 30 9.95 0.23 -1.44
N LEU A 31 8.70 -0.18 -1.19
CA LEU A 31 7.73 0.60 -0.42
C LEU A 31 7.33 -0.05 0.90
N ASP A 32 7.92 -1.20 1.25
CA ASP A 32 7.54 -2.01 2.40
C ASP A 32 6.02 -2.30 2.42
N GLY A 33 5.49 -2.62 1.23
CA GLY A 33 4.06 -2.76 1.02
C GLY A 33 3.50 -4.02 1.67
N LYS A 34 2.45 -3.84 2.47
CA LYS A 34 1.69 -4.94 3.08
C LYS A 34 0.48 -5.27 2.19
N GLU A 35 0.44 -6.50 1.67
CA GLU A 35 -0.73 -6.99 0.91
C GLU A 35 -1.97 -7.00 1.81
N MET A 36 -3.11 -6.62 1.23
CA MET A 36 -4.42 -6.56 1.88
C MET A 36 -5.38 -7.56 1.24
N GLU A 37 -6.06 -8.33 2.08
CA GLU A 37 -7.16 -9.19 1.69
C GLU A 37 -8.47 -8.39 1.61
N PHE A 38 -9.25 -8.63 0.56
CA PHE A 38 -10.51 -7.88 0.33
C PHE A 38 -11.61 -8.15 1.37
N GLN A 39 -11.51 -9.27 2.07
CA GLN A 39 -12.54 -9.72 3.02
C GLN A 39 -12.24 -9.23 4.45
N GLU A 40 -11.01 -8.79 4.70
CA GLU A 40 -10.60 -8.24 5.99
C GLU A 40 -10.99 -6.76 6.08
N LEU A 41 -11.21 -6.30 7.31
CA LEU A 41 -11.60 -4.91 7.53
C LEU A 41 -10.40 -4.00 7.33
N PHE A 42 -10.63 -2.84 6.70
CA PHE A 42 -9.58 -1.82 6.54
C PHE A 42 -8.91 -1.49 7.88
N GLU A 43 -9.68 -1.36 8.96
CA GLU A 43 -9.14 -1.02 10.28
C GLU A 43 -8.06 -1.99 10.78
N GLU A 44 -8.12 -3.27 10.41
CA GLU A 44 -7.12 -4.27 10.81
C GLU A 44 -5.74 -3.95 10.23
N TYR A 45 -5.71 -3.30 9.07
CA TYR A 45 -4.47 -2.86 8.43
C TYR A 45 -3.96 -1.52 8.95
N PHE A 46 -4.79 -0.70 9.61
CA PHE A 46 -4.43 0.66 10.05
C PHE A 46 -4.38 0.84 11.58
N GLN A 47 -4.33 -0.25 12.34
CA GLN A 47 -4.32 -0.18 13.81
C GLN A 47 -3.16 0.66 14.36
N ASP A 48 -1.96 0.52 13.82
CA ASP A 48 -0.79 1.29 14.28
C ASP A 48 -1.00 2.79 14.10
N GLU A 49 -1.66 3.18 13.01
CA GLU A 49 -1.99 4.56 12.68
C GLU A 49 -3.14 5.13 13.51
N LEU A 50 -4.15 4.30 13.78
CA LEU A 50 -5.27 4.68 14.64
C LEU A 50 -4.84 4.85 16.10
N ASN A 51 -3.88 4.04 16.55
CA ASN A 51 -3.43 4.03 17.95
C ASN A 51 -2.29 5.03 18.22
N ASN A 52 -1.62 5.55 17.20
CA ASN A 52 -0.50 6.48 17.36
C ASN A 52 -0.90 7.93 17.04
N LYS A 53 -1.04 8.75 18.09
CA LYS A 53 -1.40 10.18 17.98
C LYS A 53 -0.39 11.03 17.19
N ASN A 54 0.85 10.57 17.07
CA ASN A 54 1.91 11.26 16.32
C ASN A 54 2.08 10.71 14.91
N PHE A 55 1.21 9.81 14.47
CA PHE A 55 1.30 9.23 13.15
C PHE A 55 1.01 10.27 12.06
N ILE A 56 1.87 10.32 11.05
CA ILE A 56 1.71 11.22 9.91
C ILE A 56 0.74 10.56 8.92
N VAL A 57 -0.56 10.82 9.11
CA VAL A 57 -1.65 10.22 8.32
C VAL A 57 -1.50 10.51 6.81
N THR A 58 -0.76 11.55 6.42
CA THR A 58 -0.62 11.98 5.02
C THR A 58 0.25 11.07 4.15
N ASN A 59 0.99 10.12 4.73
CA ASN A 59 1.92 9.23 4.00
C ASN A 59 1.31 7.85 3.70
N ILE A 60 0.07 7.60 4.12
CA ILE A 60 -0.59 6.32 3.86
C ILE A 60 -1.19 6.34 2.47
N HIS A 61 -0.86 5.33 1.68
CA HIS A 61 -1.44 5.12 0.36
C HIS A 61 -1.82 3.66 0.17
N ILE A 62 -2.79 3.43 -0.72
CA ILE A 62 -3.14 2.11 -1.22
C ILE A 62 -2.75 2.04 -2.68
N ILE A 63 -1.96 1.04 -3.04
CA ILE A 63 -1.57 0.76 -4.42
C ILE A 63 -2.31 -0.48 -4.90
N ALA A 64 -2.73 -0.47 -6.16
CA ALA A 64 -3.30 -1.61 -6.84
C ALA A 64 -2.65 -1.73 -8.22
N ILE A 65 -2.22 -2.94 -8.59
CA ILE A 65 -1.72 -3.24 -9.93
C ILE A 65 -2.84 -3.95 -10.67
N ILE A 66 -3.26 -3.38 -11.80
CA ILE A 66 -4.27 -3.94 -12.67
C ILE A 66 -3.56 -4.48 -13.90
N PRO A 67 -3.46 -5.81 -14.06
CA PRO A 67 -2.86 -6.38 -15.26
C PRO A 67 -3.72 -6.03 -16.47
N VAL A 68 -3.17 -5.23 -17.37
CA VAL A 68 -3.75 -4.99 -18.69
C VAL A 68 -3.29 -6.13 -19.59
N THR A 69 -4.25 -6.95 -20.02
CA THR A 69 -4.04 -7.97 -21.05
C THR A 69 -4.15 -7.33 -22.43
#